data_AF-A0A5C1B3R9-F1
#
_entry.id   AF-A0A5C1B3R9-F1
#
_cell.length_a   1.000
_cell.length_b   1.000
_cell.length_c   1.000
_cell.angle_alpha   90.00
_cell.angle_beta   90.00
_cell.angle_gamma   90.00
#
_symmetry.space_group_name_H-M   'P 1'
#
loop_
_entity.id
_entity.type
_entity.pdbx_description
1 polymer ?
#
loop_
_entity_poly.entity_id
_entity_poly.type
_entity_poly.pdbx_seq_one_letter_code
_entity_poly.pdbx_strand_id
1 'polypeptide(L)'
;MRTYCLFQAVNSPDLRGFTDEPTGASLPPDLGPWTLVQEIGPNEEWTPAISRAVVAADIIENGFYLWGPVEHAAGHLIIESDRVEGTAVFDSKNDQIGTIKRLLIEKVSGRVLYVDVTFGGILGIGSRHVTIPWEKLAYDKELEGYRTDITEAEVRAAATFNGGEGISPDRKRQ
;
A
#
# COMPACT_ATOMS: atom_id res chain seq x y z
N MET A 1 -30.55 16.45 1.24
CA MET A 1 -30.28 15.00 1.46
C MET A 1 -30.04 14.38 0.09
N ARG A 2 -28.96 13.60 -0.08
CA ARG A 2 -28.52 13.09 -1.39
C ARG A 2 -29.15 11.72 -1.70
N THR A 3 -29.31 11.44 -2.98
CA THR A 3 -29.63 10.10 -3.53
C THR A 3 -28.32 9.33 -3.68
N TYR A 4 -28.32 8.04 -3.34
CA TYR A 4 -27.16 7.18 -3.51
C TYR A 4 -27.46 6.11 -4.56
N CYS A 5 -26.49 5.81 -5.42
CA CYS A 5 -26.62 4.78 -6.43
C CYS A 5 -25.77 3.58 -6.03
N LEU A 6 -26.39 2.41 -5.93
CA LEU A 6 -25.74 1.14 -5.63
C LEU A 6 -25.47 0.38 -6.92
N PHE A 7 -24.21 0.06 -7.16
CA PHE A 7 -23.70 -0.73 -8.27
C PHE A 7 -23.21 -2.09 -7.79
N GLN A 8 -23.24 -3.07 -8.68
CA GLN A 8 -22.70 -4.40 -8.50
C GLN A 8 -21.67 -4.67 -9.60
N ALA A 9 -20.50 -5.18 -9.23
CA ALA A 9 -19.51 -5.59 -10.20
C ALA A 9 -19.99 -6.86 -10.93
N VAL A 10 -19.96 -6.84 -12.26
CA VAL A 10 -20.39 -7.98 -13.09
C VAL A 10 -19.47 -9.18 -12.89
N ASN A 11 -18.18 -8.92 -12.74
CA ASN A 11 -17.15 -9.96 -12.56
C ASN A 11 -17.03 -10.45 -11.11
N SER A 12 -17.71 -9.79 -10.16
CA SER A 12 -17.61 -10.10 -8.73
C SER A 12 -18.95 -9.81 -8.04
N PRO A 13 -19.85 -10.81 -7.96
CA PRO A 13 -21.21 -10.62 -7.44
C PRO A 13 -21.26 -10.30 -5.93
N ASP A 14 -20.15 -10.44 -5.22
CA ASP A 14 -20.03 -10.01 -3.83
C ASP A 14 -19.51 -8.57 -3.70
N LEU A 15 -18.97 -7.99 -4.77
CA LEU A 15 -18.45 -6.62 -4.81
C LEU A 15 -19.53 -5.64 -5.28
N ARG A 16 -19.73 -4.60 -4.48
CA ARG A 16 -20.68 -3.51 -4.68
C ARG A 16 -19.96 -2.17 -4.59
N GLY A 17 -20.47 -1.18 -5.32
CA GLY A 17 -20.00 0.20 -5.28
C GLY A 17 -21.15 1.15 -4.97
N PHE A 18 -20.90 2.20 -4.21
CA PHE A 18 -21.85 3.28 -3.97
C PHE A 18 -21.30 4.58 -4.52
N THR A 19 -22.14 5.37 -5.17
CA THR A 19 -21.83 6.70 -5.71
C THR A 19 -22.99 7.66 -5.47
N ASP A 20 -22.80 8.97 -5.71
CA ASP A 20 -23.91 9.93 -5.78
C ASP A 20 -24.32 10.29 -7.23
N GLU A 21 -23.61 9.75 -8.23
CA GLU A 21 -24.01 9.79 -9.65
C GLU A 21 -24.56 8.44 -10.18
N PRO A 22 -25.58 8.47 -11.05
CA PRO A 22 -26.22 7.26 -11.61
C PRO A 22 -25.42 6.58 -12.73
N THR A 23 -24.33 7.19 -13.20
CA THR A 23 -23.48 6.62 -14.26
C THR A 23 -22.43 5.65 -13.74
N GLY A 24 -22.10 5.73 -12.45
CA GLY A 24 -21.00 4.96 -11.85
C GLY A 24 -19.62 5.33 -12.40
N ALA A 25 -19.49 6.53 -12.99
CA ALA A 25 -18.26 6.97 -13.66
C ALA A 25 -17.07 7.12 -12.68
N SER A 26 -17.33 7.37 -11.40
CA SER A 26 -16.29 7.44 -10.37
C SER A 26 -15.83 6.07 -9.89
N LEU A 27 -16.53 4.98 -10.23
CA LEU A 27 -16.13 3.65 -9.79
C LEU A 27 -14.87 3.17 -10.54
N PRO A 28 -13.96 2.44 -9.87
CA PRO A 28 -12.74 1.95 -10.51
C PRO A 28 -13.05 1.04 -11.71
N PRO A 29 -12.55 1.36 -12.92
CA PRO A 29 -12.89 0.60 -14.13
C PRO A 29 -12.25 -0.79 -14.17
N ASP A 30 -11.16 -1.00 -13.43
CA ASP A 30 -10.43 -2.26 -13.27
C ASP A 30 -11.19 -3.29 -12.43
N LEU A 31 -12.04 -2.82 -11.52
CA LEU A 31 -12.96 -3.65 -10.72
C LEU A 31 -14.32 -3.87 -11.39
N GLY A 32 -14.55 -3.17 -12.50
CA GLY A 32 -15.75 -3.28 -13.31
C GLY A 32 -15.71 -4.46 -14.30
N PRO A 33 -16.71 -4.54 -15.19
CA PRO A 33 -17.75 -3.56 -15.43
C PRO A 33 -18.82 -3.51 -14.33
N TRP A 34 -19.45 -2.34 -14.14
CA TRP A 34 -20.42 -2.07 -13.07
C TRP A 34 -21.85 -2.03 -13.61
N THR A 35 -22.78 -2.61 -12.86
CA THR A 35 -24.22 -2.55 -13.16
C THR A 35 -24.97 -1.84 -12.05
N LEU A 36 -25.77 -0.82 -12.38
CA LEU A 36 -26.65 -0.16 -11.41
C LEU A 36 -27.72 -1.15 -10.93
N VAL A 37 -27.79 -1.36 -9.62
CA VAL A 37 -28.74 -2.27 -8.97
C VAL A 37 -29.89 -1.52 -8.35
N GLN A 38 -29.60 -0.42 -7.64
CA GLN A 38 -30.61 0.32 -6.90
C GLN A 38 -30.23 1.79 -6.78
N GLU A 39 -31.22 2.67 -6.91
CA GLU A 39 -31.11 4.05 -6.45
C GLU A 39 -31.83 4.17 -5.11
N ILE A 40 -31.13 4.71 -4.11
CA ILE A 40 -31.63 4.87 -2.75
C ILE A 40 -31.92 6.35 -2.54
N GLY A 41 -33.21 6.67 -2.49
CA GLY A 41 -33.68 8.02 -2.31
C GLY A 41 -33.34 8.61 -0.93
N PRO A 42 -33.40 9.94 -0.77
CA PRO A 42 -33.07 10.60 0.49
C PRO A 42 -33.95 10.16 1.67
N ASN A 43 -35.21 9.83 1.38
CA ASN A 43 -36.26 9.43 2.32
C ASN A 43 -36.58 7.94 2.27
N GLU A 44 -35.83 7.17 1.47
CA GLU A 44 -36.01 5.73 1.36
C GLU A 44 -35.34 5.04 2.55
N GLU A 45 -35.90 3.90 2.94
CA GLU A 45 -35.34 3.12 4.04
C GLU A 45 -33.97 2.58 3.64
N TRP A 46 -32.99 2.80 4.51
CA TRP A 46 -31.64 2.34 4.28
C TRP A 46 -31.55 0.85 4.58
N THR A 47 -31.57 0.04 3.53
CA THR A 47 -31.50 -1.43 3.58
C THR A 47 -30.08 -2.03 3.59
N PRO A 48 -29.01 -1.36 3.14
CA PRO A 48 -27.67 -1.91 3.22
C PRO A 48 -27.20 -2.13 4.67
N ALA A 49 -26.47 -3.22 4.91
CA ALA A 49 -25.92 -3.55 6.24
C ALA A 49 -24.85 -2.56 6.75
N ILE A 50 -24.31 -1.75 5.84
CA ILE A 50 -23.27 -0.74 6.09
C ILE A 50 -23.90 0.62 6.39
N SER A 51 -23.30 1.45 7.24
CA SER A 51 -23.91 2.72 7.66
C SER A 51 -23.98 3.76 6.53
N ARG A 52 -25.14 4.40 6.36
CA ARG A 52 -25.35 5.51 5.43
C ARG A 52 -24.36 6.67 5.64
N ALA A 53 -23.96 6.94 6.88
CA ALA A 53 -23.00 8.01 7.18
C ALA A 53 -21.59 7.68 6.73
N VAL A 54 -21.19 6.41 6.79
CA VAL A 54 -19.87 5.93 6.33
C VAL A 54 -19.77 6.08 4.82
N VAL A 55 -20.81 5.64 4.09
CA VAL A 55 -20.91 5.82 2.63
C VAL A 55 -20.86 7.30 2.25
N ALA A 56 -21.61 8.14 2.96
CA ALA A 56 -21.65 9.56 2.67
C ALA A 56 -20.28 10.23 2.82
N ALA A 57 -19.54 9.90 3.89
CA ALA A 57 -18.22 10.46 4.12
C ALA A 57 -17.23 10.06 3.01
N ASP A 58 -17.21 8.78 2.64
CA ASP A 58 -16.26 8.27 1.66
C ASP A 58 -16.57 8.75 0.23
N ILE A 59 -17.85 8.84 -0.15
CA ILE A 59 -18.25 9.45 -1.44
C ILE A 59 -17.85 10.93 -1.49
N ILE A 60 -17.92 11.68 -0.39
CA ILE A 60 -17.49 13.09 -0.37
C ILE A 60 -15.98 13.21 -0.60
N GLU A 61 -15.18 12.28 -0.08
CA GLU A 61 -13.72 12.30 -0.19
C GLU A 61 -13.21 11.72 -1.51
N ASN A 62 -13.76 10.57 -1.93
CA ASN A 62 -13.24 9.72 -3.00
C ASN A 62 -14.16 9.62 -4.24
N GLY A 63 -15.39 10.12 -4.15
CA GLY A 63 -16.40 10.01 -5.21
C GLY A 63 -17.14 8.66 -5.24
N PHE A 64 -16.65 7.64 -4.53
CA PHE A 64 -17.28 6.33 -4.44
C PHE A 64 -16.96 5.63 -3.11
N TYR A 65 -17.73 4.60 -2.77
CA TYR A 65 -17.44 3.67 -1.67
C TYR A 65 -17.57 2.22 -2.16
N LEU A 66 -16.63 1.34 -1.82
CA LEU A 66 -16.70 -0.08 -2.19
C LEU A 66 -17.11 -0.96 -1.00
N TRP A 67 -18.05 -1.86 -1.23
CA TRP A 67 -18.54 -2.81 -0.25
C TRP A 67 -18.50 -4.23 -0.81
N GLY A 68 -17.71 -5.10 -0.19
CA GLY A 68 -17.56 -6.50 -0.58
C GLY A 68 -16.12 -6.99 -0.52
N PRO A 69 -15.86 -8.27 -0.83
CA PRO A 69 -14.52 -8.78 -1.06
C PRO A 69 -14.01 -8.16 -2.35
N VAL A 70 -13.36 -7.01 -2.24
CA VAL A 70 -12.53 -6.49 -3.30
C VAL A 70 -11.35 -7.46 -3.39
N GLU A 71 -11.33 -8.36 -4.37
CA GLU A 71 -10.14 -9.16 -4.70
C GLU A 71 -9.08 -8.27 -5.38
N HIS A 72 -8.73 -7.17 -4.75
CA HIS A 72 -7.37 -6.67 -4.68
C HIS A 72 -6.93 -6.95 -3.26
N ALA A 73 -5.95 -7.84 -3.07
CA ALA A 73 -5.23 -8.13 -1.82
C ALA A 73 -5.47 -7.17 -0.63
N ALA A 74 -6.67 -7.15 -0.04
CA ALA A 74 -7.05 -6.22 1.01
C ALA A 74 -6.80 -6.87 2.36
N GLY A 75 -5.52 -7.10 2.62
CA GLY A 75 -5.00 -7.12 3.97
C GLY A 75 -4.11 -5.90 4.12
N HIS A 76 -4.71 -4.71 4.26
CA HIS A 76 -4.04 -3.41 4.46
C HIS A 76 -3.45 -2.77 3.18
N LEU A 77 -4.27 -2.03 2.41
CA LEU A 77 -3.80 -1.08 1.39
C LEU A 77 -2.99 0.10 1.98
N ILE A 78 -2.95 0.19 3.30
CA ILE A 78 -2.13 1.12 4.07
C ILE A 78 -1.42 0.27 5.12
N ILE A 79 -0.11 0.16 5.00
CA ILE A 79 0.73 -0.42 6.03
C ILE A 79 1.33 0.71 6.86
N GLU A 80 1.23 0.58 8.19
CA GLU A 80 1.87 1.52 9.11
C GLU A 80 3.39 1.38 8.97
N SER A 81 4.13 2.50 9.03
CA SER A 81 5.59 2.49 8.81
C SER A 81 6.32 1.54 9.77
N ASP A 82 5.87 1.46 11.02
CA ASP A 82 6.41 0.58 12.05
C ASP A 82 6.16 -0.91 11.77
N ARG A 83 5.16 -1.24 10.95
CA ARG A 83 4.93 -2.60 10.44
C ARG A 83 5.79 -2.94 9.23
N VAL A 84 6.31 -1.95 8.50
CA VAL A 84 7.27 -2.15 7.42
C VAL A 84 8.70 -2.26 7.96
N GLU A 85 9.02 -1.48 8.97
CA GLU A 85 10.30 -1.57 9.68
C GLU A 85 10.43 -2.92 10.38
N GLY A 86 11.61 -3.54 10.30
CA GLY A 86 11.85 -4.87 10.85
C GLY A 86 11.38 -6.03 9.97
N THR A 87 10.67 -5.77 8.86
CA THR A 87 10.28 -6.84 7.93
C THR A 87 11.49 -7.42 7.20
N ALA A 88 11.52 -8.76 7.03
CA ALA A 88 12.56 -9.46 6.30
C ALA A 88 12.53 -9.14 4.80
N VAL A 89 13.72 -9.09 4.19
CA VAL A 89 13.90 -8.96 2.75
C VAL A 89 14.56 -10.23 2.22
N PHE A 90 13.99 -10.78 1.15
CA PHE A 90 14.39 -12.02 0.51
C PHE A 90 14.84 -11.78 -0.93
N ASP A 91 15.79 -12.57 -1.41
CA ASP A 91 16.21 -12.56 -2.80
C ASP A 91 15.27 -13.40 -3.71
N SER A 92 15.61 -13.50 -4.99
CA SER A 92 14.86 -14.33 -5.95
C SER A 92 14.82 -15.82 -5.63
N LYS A 93 15.76 -16.32 -4.79
CA LYS A 93 15.88 -17.71 -4.35
C LYS A 93 15.18 -17.96 -3.01
N ASN A 94 14.49 -16.96 -2.46
CA ASN A 94 13.84 -16.98 -1.17
C ASN A 94 14.83 -17.06 0.02
N ASP A 95 16.10 -16.72 -0.19
CA ASP A 95 17.05 -16.59 0.91
C ASP A 95 16.88 -15.22 1.58
N GLN A 96 16.80 -15.19 2.92
CA GLN A 96 16.72 -13.93 3.65
C GLN A 96 18.08 -13.22 3.59
N ILE A 97 18.11 -12.05 2.95
CA ILE A 97 19.33 -11.26 2.74
C ILE A 97 19.44 -10.08 3.70
N GLY A 98 18.32 -9.64 4.28
CA GLY A 98 18.32 -8.51 5.20
C GLY A 98 16.99 -8.20 5.86
N THR A 99 16.92 -6.99 6.41
CA THR A 99 15.76 -6.46 7.16
C THR A 99 15.59 -4.98 6.87
N ILE A 100 14.35 -4.53 6.64
CA ILE A 100 14.05 -3.10 6.45
C ILE A 100 14.31 -2.35 7.76
N LYS A 101 15.08 -1.25 7.68
CA LYS A 101 15.40 -0.39 8.83
C LYS A 101 14.53 0.86 8.90
N ARG A 102 14.25 1.50 7.76
CA ARG A 102 13.41 2.71 7.67
C ARG A 102 13.00 3.02 6.23
N LEU A 103 11.94 3.81 6.10
CA LEU A 103 11.48 4.39 4.83
C LEU A 103 12.13 5.77 4.59
N LEU A 104 12.44 6.07 3.32
CA LEU A 104 12.89 7.39 2.88
C LEU A 104 11.77 8.03 2.07
N ILE A 105 11.17 9.06 2.66
CA ILE A 105 9.98 9.73 2.14
C ILE A 105 10.38 11.09 1.55
N GLU A 106 9.88 11.39 0.35
CA GLU A 106 10.04 12.72 -0.24
C GLU A 106 9.24 13.75 0.57
N LYS A 107 9.93 14.80 1.05
CA LYS A 107 9.34 15.78 1.98
C LYS A 107 8.11 16.50 1.44
N VAL A 108 8.01 16.70 0.13
CA VAL A 108 6.95 17.53 -0.48
C VAL A 108 5.75 16.67 -0.89
N SER A 109 5.94 15.59 -1.66
CA SER A 109 4.82 14.73 -2.07
C SER A 109 4.37 13.73 -0.99
N GLY A 110 5.20 13.45 0.02
CA GLY A 110 4.93 12.42 1.01
C GLY A 110 5.07 10.99 0.48
N ARG A 111 5.60 10.80 -0.74
CA ARG A 111 5.78 9.48 -1.34
C ARG A 111 7.02 8.78 -0.78
N VAL A 112 6.92 7.49 -0.51
CA VAL A 112 8.07 6.63 -0.22
C VAL A 112 8.85 6.45 -1.52
N LEU A 113 10.10 6.92 -1.56
CA LEU A 113 10.96 6.76 -2.73
C LEU A 113 11.89 5.56 -2.57
N TYR A 114 12.42 5.38 -1.35
CA TYR A 114 13.41 4.35 -1.08
C TYR A 114 13.22 3.72 0.30
N VAL A 115 13.85 2.57 0.51
CA VAL A 115 14.01 1.94 1.82
C VAL A 115 15.48 1.77 2.15
N ASP A 116 15.82 1.92 3.43
CA ASP A 116 17.14 1.50 3.93
C ASP A 116 17.03 0.07 4.45
N VAL A 117 17.78 -0.85 3.84
CA VAL A 117 17.81 -2.27 4.20
C VAL A 117 19.15 -2.59 4.86
N THR A 118 19.07 -3.26 6.01
CA THR A 118 20.24 -3.79 6.70
C THR A 118 20.52 -5.19 6.21
N PHE A 119 21.68 -5.39 5.58
CA PHE A 119 22.16 -6.67 5.09
C PHE A 119 23.15 -7.28 6.10
N GLY A 120 22.88 -8.52 6.49
CA GLY A 120 23.68 -9.27 7.47
C GLY A 120 23.44 -8.87 8.92
N GLY A 121 23.14 -9.86 9.78
CA GLY A 121 23.08 -9.65 11.23
C GLY A 121 22.26 -10.68 12.00
N ILE A 122 22.94 -11.68 12.58
CA ILE A 122 22.53 -12.23 13.89
C ILE A 122 23.67 -12.19 14.92
N LEU A 123 24.91 -11.83 14.56
CA LEU A 123 26.08 -11.84 15.46
C LEU A 123 27.15 -10.77 15.11
N GLY A 124 26.90 -9.51 15.48
CA GLY A 124 27.94 -8.62 16.02
C GLY A 124 29.11 -8.13 15.15
N ILE A 125 29.26 -8.48 13.86
CA ILE A 125 30.33 -7.90 13.02
C ILE A 125 29.81 -7.53 11.62
N GLY A 126 29.68 -6.22 11.38
CA GLY A 126 29.57 -5.62 10.05
C GLY A 126 28.18 -5.58 9.42
N SER A 127 27.21 -4.91 10.06
CA SER A 127 25.93 -4.59 9.41
C SER A 127 26.15 -3.58 8.27
N ARG A 128 25.71 -3.92 7.06
CA ARG A 128 25.79 -3.02 5.90
C ARG A 128 24.41 -2.45 5.59
N HIS A 129 24.36 -1.18 5.23
CA HIS A 129 23.14 -0.49 4.87
C HIS A 129 23.13 -0.19 3.37
N VAL A 130 22.05 -0.56 2.69
CA VAL A 130 21.87 -0.27 1.27
C VAL A 130 20.48 0.30 1.05
N THR A 131 20.43 1.38 0.27
CA THR A 131 19.19 2.03 -0.11
C THR A 131 18.65 1.42 -1.39
N ILE A 132 17.39 1.00 -1.37
CA ILE A 132 16.71 0.31 -2.47
C ILE A 132 15.46 1.11 -2.87
N PRO A 133 15.18 1.33 -4.16
CA PRO A 133 13.93 1.95 -4.60
C PRO A 133 12.72 1.15 -4.12
N TRP A 134 11.69 1.83 -3.60
CA TRP A 134 10.51 1.16 -3.04
C TRP A 134 9.81 0.28 -4.07
N GLU A 135 9.76 0.72 -5.33
CA GLU A 135 9.15 -0.03 -6.43
C GLU A 135 9.83 -1.37 -6.76
N LYS A 136 11.04 -1.61 -6.23
CA LYS A 136 11.74 -2.89 -6.39
C LYS A 136 11.42 -3.92 -5.31
N LEU A 137 10.54 -3.59 -4.37
CA LEU A 137 10.07 -4.50 -3.33
C LEU A 137 8.65 -4.96 -3.62
N ALA A 138 8.43 -6.27 -3.55
CA ALA A 138 7.12 -6.89 -3.60
C ALA A 138 6.86 -7.66 -2.31
N TYR A 139 5.74 -7.44 -1.64
CA TYR A 139 5.39 -8.21 -0.44
C TYR A 139 4.91 -9.62 -0.84
N ASP A 140 5.58 -10.63 -0.29
CA ASP A 140 5.24 -12.04 -0.45
C ASP A 140 4.55 -12.54 0.82
N LYS A 141 3.28 -12.96 0.67
CA LYS A 141 2.44 -13.38 1.79
C LYS A 141 2.89 -14.72 2.38
N GLU A 142 3.55 -15.58 1.60
CA GLU A 142 4.00 -16.89 2.08
C GLU A 142 5.25 -16.75 2.97
N LEU A 143 6.07 -15.75 2.68
CA LEU A 143 7.29 -15.44 3.44
C LEU A 143 7.06 -14.40 4.54
N GLU A 144 5.85 -13.81 4.58
CA GLU A 144 5.51 -12.65 5.43
C GLU A 144 6.55 -11.52 5.33
N GLY A 145 7.13 -11.30 4.14
CA GLY A 145 8.19 -10.33 3.93
C GLY A 145 8.34 -9.87 2.49
N TYR A 146 9.34 -9.02 2.23
CA TYR A 146 9.52 -8.40 0.92
C TYR A 146 10.53 -9.16 0.06
N ARG A 147 10.24 -9.30 -1.23
CA ARG A 147 11.15 -9.86 -2.24
C ARG A 147 11.73 -8.76 -3.11
N THR A 148 12.97 -8.97 -3.54
CA THR A 148 13.66 -8.10 -4.49
C THR A 148 14.42 -8.90 -5.54
N ASP A 149 14.61 -8.32 -6.72
CA ASP A 149 15.47 -8.83 -7.78
C ASP A 149 16.96 -8.48 -7.55
N ILE A 150 17.25 -7.59 -6.59
CA ILE A 150 18.60 -7.15 -6.28
C ILE A 150 19.38 -8.29 -5.62
N THR A 151 20.51 -8.62 -6.21
CA THR A 151 21.41 -9.67 -5.73
C THR A 151 22.32 -9.17 -4.61
N GLU A 152 22.76 -10.07 -3.73
CA GLU A 152 23.76 -9.75 -2.70
C GLU A 152 25.06 -9.16 -3.30
N ALA A 153 25.43 -9.58 -4.52
CA ALA A 153 26.58 -9.04 -5.23
C ALA A 153 26.41 -7.57 -5.60
N GLU A 154 25.23 -7.17 -6.08
CA GLU A 154 24.90 -5.78 -6.39
C GLU A 154 24.83 -4.91 -5.14
N VAL A 155 24.27 -5.45 -4.04
CA VAL A 155 24.28 -4.80 -2.72
C VAL A 155 25.72 -4.56 -2.24
N ARG A 156 26.59 -5.58 -2.38
CA ARG A 156 28.00 -5.50 -1.98
C ARG A 156 28.77 -4.50 -2.84
N ALA A 157 28.49 -4.44 -4.14
CA ALA A 157 29.10 -3.47 -5.05
C ALA A 157 28.65 -2.04 -4.72
N ALA A 158 27.35 -1.80 -4.54
CA ALA A 158 26.79 -0.49 -4.19
C ALA A 158 27.31 0.03 -2.84
N ALA A 159 27.44 -0.85 -1.85
CA ALA A 159 28.01 -0.51 -0.54
C ALA A 159 29.51 -0.13 -0.62
N THR A 160 30.25 -0.67 -1.59
CA THR A 160 31.67 -0.31 -1.80
C THR A 160 31.79 1.11 -2.36
N PHE A 161 30.81 1.57 -3.15
CA PHE A 161 30.76 2.94 -3.67
C PHE A 161 30.33 3.98 -2.62
N ASN A 162 29.43 3.63 -1.69
CA ASN A 162 29.00 4.52 -0.60
C ASN A 162 29.93 4.50 0.64
N GLY A 163 31.09 3.85 0.55
CA GLY A 163 32.10 3.78 1.63
C GLY A 163 32.85 5.09 1.91
N GLY A 164 32.47 6.20 1.28
CA GLY A 164 33.00 7.53 1.55
C GLY A 164 31.85 8.53 1.73
N GLU A 165 31.90 9.26 2.84
CA GLU A 165 31.04 10.41 3.17
C GLU A 165 29.66 10.10 3.78
N GLY A 166 29.69 9.86 5.10
CA GLY A 166 28.50 9.92 5.93
C GLY A 166 27.93 11.33 5.97
N ILE A 167 26.79 11.54 5.33
CA ILE A 167 25.94 12.70 5.58
C ILE A 167 25.19 12.43 6.89
N SER A 168 25.78 12.87 8.00
CA SER A 168 25.07 13.04 9.26
C SER A 168 24.23 14.32 9.14
N PRO A 169 22.88 14.29 9.21
CA PRO A 169 22.12 15.52 9.28
C PRO A 169 22.40 16.20 10.62
N ASP A 170 23.10 17.34 10.52
CA ASP A 170 23.50 18.21 11.63
C ASP A 170 22.29 18.52 12.52
N ARG A 171 22.26 17.90 13.71
CA ARG A 171 21.21 18.10 14.70
C ARG A 171 21.55 19.33 15.54
N LYS A 172 21.45 20.52 14.94
CA LYS A 172 21.29 21.77 15.71
C LYS A 172 19.82 22.12 15.82
N ARG A 173 19.19 21.61 16.88
CA ARG A 173 18.04 22.28 17.49
C ARG A 173 18.59 23.12 18.64
N GLN A 174 18.38 24.42 18.54
CA GLN A 174 18.41 25.35 19.66
C GLN A 174 16.98 25.72 19.99
#